data_AF-A0A849V8T4-F1
#
_entry.id   AF-A0A849V8T4-F1
#
_cell.length_a   1.000
_cell.length_b   1.000
_cell.length_c   1.000
_cell.angle_alpha   90.00
_cell.angle_beta   90.00
_cell.angle_gamma   90.00
#
_symmetry.space_group_name_H-M   'P 1'
#
loop_
_entity.id
_entity.type
_entity.pdbx_description
1 polymer ?
#
loop_
_entity_poly.entity_id
_entity_poly.type
_entity_poly.pdbx_seq_one_letter_code
_entity_poly.pdbx_strand_id
1 'polypeptide(L)'
;MNDWVASLRQLTKFFIALGILLMCLYSAKLMVLWWQIPLPSPLVAMLILLLLLASKIMQPSWLEPACTPILKYMALFFIPAGVGIVQYTSLLALYWPVLLCTVILVPVVGLTLVGFAAKKGLKND
;
A
#
# COMPACT_ATOMS: atom_id res chain seq x y z
N MET A 1 31.41 22.58 4.21
CA MET A 1 30.79 23.04 2.95
C MET A 1 30.23 21.87 2.11
N ASN A 2 30.83 20.67 2.19
CA ASN A 2 30.36 19.48 1.47
C ASN A 2 29.09 18.84 2.07
N ASP A 3 28.83 19.04 3.36
CA ASP A 3 27.70 18.41 4.07
C ASP A 3 26.33 19.00 3.68
N TRP A 4 26.29 20.29 3.36
CA TRP A 4 25.09 20.98 2.86
C TRP A 4 24.70 20.49 1.46
N VAL A 5 25.70 20.23 0.61
CA VAL A 5 25.49 19.73 -0.76
C VAL A 5 25.01 18.28 -0.74
N ALA A 6 25.53 17.47 0.19
CA ALA A 6 25.07 16.09 0.39
C ALA A 6 23.60 16.05 0.82
N SER A 7 23.20 16.92 1.77
CA SER A 7 21.81 17.04 2.21
C SER A 7 20.86 17.47 1.09
N LEU A 8 21.26 18.45 0.27
CA LEU A 8 20.47 18.87 -0.90
C LEU A 8 20.26 17.73 -1.91
N ARG A 9 21.32 16.95 -2.16
CA ARG A 9 21.25 15.80 -3.09
C ARG A 9 20.36 14.67 -2.57
N GLN A 10 20.28 14.50 -1.26
CA GLN A 10 19.41 13.50 -0.65
C GLN A 10 17.93 13.92 -0.73
N LEU A 11 17.63 15.20 -0.52
CA LEU A 11 16.28 15.75 -0.69
C LEU A 11 15.78 15.60 -2.13
N THR A 12 16.61 15.90 -3.13
CA THR A 12 16.17 15.74 -4.54
C THR A 12 15.88 14.27 -4.87
N LYS A 13 16.72 13.34 -4.42
CA LYS A 13 16.46 11.90 -4.56
C LYS A 13 15.16 11.47 -3.87
N PHE A 14 14.85 12.01 -2.69
CA PHE A 14 13.59 11.77 -1.99
C PHE A 14 12.38 12.20 -2.84
N PHE A 15 12.38 13.43 -3.38
CA PHE A 15 11.27 13.91 -4.20
C PHE A 15 11.12 13.15 -5.51
N ILE A 16 12.22 12.73 -6.15
CA ILE A 16 12.19 11.88 -7.34
C ILE A 16 11.57 10.52 -7.01
N ALA A 17 12.04 9.87 -5.95
CA ALA A 17 11.53 8.58 -5.49
C ALA A 17 10.03 8.65 -5.17
N LEU A 18 9.61 9.69 -4.45
CA LEU A 18 8.21 9.99 -4.15
C LEU A 18 7.40 10.20 -5.43
N GLY A 19 7.94 10.98 -6.39
CA GLY A 19 7.31 11.23 -7.68
C GLY A 19 7.06 9.95 -8.47
N ILE A 20 8.00 9.00 -8.43
CA ILE A 20 7.84 7.71 -9.10
C ILE A 20 6.74 6.86 -8.42
N LEU A 21 6.72 6.81 -7.09
CA LEU A 21 5.65 6.13 -6.33
C LEU A 21 4.26 6.71 -6.67
N LEU A 22 4.14 8.04 -6.69
CA LEU A 22 2.90 8.73 -7.02
C LEU A 22 2.48 8.55 -8.48
N MET A 23 3.44 8.56 -9.41
CA MET A 23 3.18 8.33 -10.82
C MET A 23 2.66 6.90 -11.07
N CYS A 24 3.23 5.91 -10.37
CA CYS A 24 2.75 4.53 -10.39
C CYS A 24 1.33 4.39 -9.81
N LEU A 25 1.04 5.09 -8.71
CA LEU A 25 -0.29 5.10 -8.12
C LEU A 25 -1.33 5.78 -9.03
N TYR A 26 -0.95 6.88 -9.67
CA TYR A 26 -1.83 7.62 -10.57
C TYR A 26 -2.11 6.83 -11.86
N SER A 27 -1.09 6.19 -12.44
CA SER A 27 -1.28 5.32 -13.60
C SER A 27 -2.19 4.13 -13.27
N ALA A 28 -1.97 3.49 -12.11
CA ALA A 28 -2.85 2.42 -11.63
C ALA A 28 -4.31 2.90 -11.45
N LYS A 29 -4.51 4.11 -10.91
CA LYS A 29 -5.85 4.70 -10.76
C LYS A 29 -6.52 4.92 -12.11
N LEU A 30 -5.80 5.43 -13.11
CA LEU A 30 -6.31 5.59 -14.47
C LEU A 30 -6.66 4.23 -15.10
N MET A 31 -5.80 3.22 -14.95
CA MET A 31 -6.05 1.88 -15.49
C MET A 31 -7.28 1.24 -14.85
N VAL A 32 -7.42 1.33 -13.52
CA VAL A 32 -8.60 0.81 -12.81
C VAL A 32 -9.87 1.53 -13.27
N LEU A 33 -9.82 2.84 -13.49
CA LEU A 33 -10.96 3.62 -13.97
C LEU A 33 -11.35 3.25 -15.41
N TRP A 34 -10.37 3.08 -16.29
CA TRP A 34 -10.60 2.79 -17.71
C TRP A 34 -11.07 1.35 -17.95
N TRP A 35 -10.45 0.38 -17.27
CA TRP A 35 -10.80 -1.04 -17.41
C TRP A 35 -11.84 -1.54 -16.39
N GLN A 36 -12.33 -0.67 -15.50
CA GLN A 36 -13.31 -1.00 -14.46
C GLN A 36 -12.88 -2.23 -13.64
N ILE A 37 -11.59 -2.27 -13.29
CA ILE A 37 -10.99 -3.39 -12.58
C ILE A 37 -11.55 -3.39 -11.13
N PRO A 38 -12.04 -4.52 -10.59
CA PRO A 38 -12.59 -4.59 -9.22
C PRO A 38 -11.51 -4.55 -8.12
N LEU A 39 -10.31 -4.06 -8.44
CA LEU A 39 -9.17 -4.03 -7.53
C LEU A 39 -8.91 -2.60 -7.05
N PRO A 40 -8.59 -2.41 -5.76
CA PRO A 40 -8.05 -1.16 -5.26
C PRO A 40 -6.83 -0.71 -6.07
N SER A 41 -6.81 0.56 -6.47
CA SER A 41 -5.69 1.14 -7.23
C SER A 41 -4.31 0.97 -6.56
N PRO A 42 -4.16 1.03 -5.22
CA PRO A 42 -2.88 0.76 -4.57
C PRO A 42 -2.33 -0.64 -4.84
N LEU A 43 -3.19 -1.67 -4.94
CA LEU A 43 -2.76 -3.03 -5.26
C LEU A 43 -2.27 -3.12 -6.71
N VAL A 44 -2.97 -2.47 -7.65
CA VAL A 44 -2.54 -2.40 -9.05
C VAL A 44 -1.21 -1.63 -9.17
N ALA A 45 -1.02 -0.56 -8.41
CA ALA A 45 0.24 0.18 -8.37
C ALA A 45 1.40 -0.69 -7.83
N MET A 46 1.15 -1.51 -6.81
CA MET A 46 2.13 -2.49 -6.32
C MET A 46 2.54 -3.49 -7.41
N LEU A 47 1.58 -3.98 -8.21
CA LEU A 47 1.86 -4.87 -9.34
C LEU A 47 2.68 -4.18 -10.44
N ILE A 48 2.33 -2.94 -10.80
CA ILE A 48 3.09 -2.16 -11.80
C ILE A 48 4.53 -1.93 -11.30
N LEU A 49 4.69 -1.54 -10.04
CA LEU A 49 6.01 -1.34 -9.43
C LEU A 49 6.82 -2.63 -9.40
N LEU A 50 6.18 -3.76 -9.06
CA LEU A 50 6.78 -5.08 -9.10
C LEU A 50 7.28 -5.44 -10.51
N LEU A 51 6.48 -5.20 -11.55
CA LEU A 51 6.86 -5.45 -12.94
C LEU A 51 8.04 -4.56 -13.37
N LEU A 52 8.04 -3.28 -12.99
CA LEU A 52 9.15 -2.36 -13.26
C LEU A 52 10.46 -2.79 -12.59
N LEU A 53 10.38 -3.29 -11.36
CA LEU A 53 11.52 -3.82 -10.62
C LEU A 53 12.00 -5.16 -11.19
N ALA A 54 11.07 -6.07 -11.51
CA ALA A 54 11.36 -7.38 -12.09
C ALA A 54 12.00 -7.27 -13.48
N SER A 55 11.57 -6.28 -14.28
CA SER A 55 12.15 -5.98 -15.59
C SER A 55 13.54 -5.33 -15.51
N LYS A 56 14.07 -5.07 -14.30
CA LYS A 56 15.33 -4.35 -14.03
C LYS A 56 15.44 -2.95 -14.65
N ILE A 57 14.34 -2.40 -15.18
CA ILE A 57 14.27 -1.02 -15.68
C ILE A 57 14.52 -0.06 -14.51
N MET A 58 14.02 -0.43 -13.32
CA MET A 58 14.12 0.37 -12.12
C MET A 58 14.91 -0.38 -11.03
N GLN A 59 15.93 0.26 -10.47
CA GLN A 59 16.68 -0.32 -9.35
C GLN A 59 16.02 0.04 -8.01
N PRO A 60 16.00 -0.87 -7.02
CA PRO A 60 15.41 -0.61 -5.71
C PRO A 60 16.01 0.61 -4.99
N SER A 61 17.29 0.89 -5.21
CA SER A 61 18.02 2.04 -4.64
C SER A 61 17.44 3.41 -5.03
N TRP A 62 16.63 3.47 -6.09
CA TRP A 62 15.96 4.71 -6.51
C TRP A 62 14.74 5.02 -5.66
N LEU A 63 14.10 4.01 -5.07
CA LEU A 63 12.89 4.14 -4.24
C LEU A 63 13.23 4.28 -2.76
N GLU A 64 14.36 3.69 -2.34
CA GLU A 64 14.84 3.66 -0.96
C GLU A 64 14.79 5.03 -0.25
N PRO A 65 15.18 6.16 -0.85
CA PRO A 65 15.14 7.47 -0.19
C PRO A 65 13.75 7.86 0.31
N ALA A 66 12.69 7.55 -0.45
CA ALA A 66 11.31 7.85 -0.06
C ALA A 66 10.68 6.72 0.76
N CYS A 67 10.88 5.46 0.37
CA CYS A 67 10.27 4.31 1.05
C CYS A 67 10.72 4.20 2.51
N THR A 68 12.02 4.37 2.80
CA THR A 68 12.56 4.19 4.16
C THR A 68 11.87 5.06 5.21
N PRO A 69 11.80 6.40 5.07
CA PRO A 69 11.11 7.24 6.06
C PRO A 69 9.59 6.99 6.09
N ILE A 70 8.95 6.76 4.93
CA ILE A 70 7.50 6.52 4.86
C ILE A 70 7.13 5.24 5.63
N LEU A 71 7.87 4.14 5.41
CA LEU A 71 7.64 2.89 6.14
C LEU A 71 7.99 3.03 7.61
N LYS A 72 9.11 3.70 7.94
CA LYS A 72 9.53 3.91 9.34
C LYS A 72 8.48 4.66 10.16
N TYR A 73 7.80 5.63 9.56
CA TYR A 73 6.78 6.43 10.23
C TYR A 73 5.36 6.09 9.78
N MET A 74 5.13 4.87 9.26
CA MET A 74 3.83 4.45 8.71
C MET A 74 2.68 4.59 9.73
N ALA A 75 2.99 4.38 11.02
CA ALA A 75 2.05 4.58 12.12
C ALA A 75 1.43 5.99 12.15
N LEU A 76 2.18 7.03 11.75
CA LEU A 76 1.66 8.40 11.70
C LEU A 76 0.53 8.56 10.68
N PHE A 77 0.58 7.82 9.56
CA PHE A 77 -0.49 7.84 8.54
C PHE A 77 -1.77 7.13 8.99
N PHE A 78 -1.71 6.31 10.04
CA PHE A 78 -2.90 5.72 10.65
C PHE A 78 -3.57 6.65 11.66
N ILE A 79 -2.89 7.70 12.13
CA ILE A 79 -3.47 8.65 13.10
C ILE A 79 -4.71 9.33 12.50
N PRO A 80 -4.70 9.92 11.28
CA PRO A 80 -5.89 10.51 10.67
C PRO A 80 -7.06 9.54 10.54
N ALA A 81 -6.78 8.28 10.16
CA ALA A 81 -7.81 7.24 10.07
C ALA A 81 -8.39 6.91 11.45
N GLY A 82 -7.54 6.79 12.48
CA GLY A 82 -7.93 6.49 13.86
C GLY A 82 -8.77 7.61 14.50
N VAL A 83 -8.36 8.88 14.36
CA VAL A 83 -9.14 10.01 14.90
C VAL A 83 -10.49 10.16 14.21
N GLY A 84 -10.61 9.74 12.95
CA GLY A 84 -11.90 9.66 12.25
C GLY A 84 -12.86 8.67 12.92
N ILE A 85 -12.36 7.53 13.42
CA ILE A 85 -13.15 6.51 14.10
C ILE A 85 -13.64 7.01 15.47
N VAL A 86 -12.81 7.79 16.19
CA VAL A 86 -13.16 8.33 17.52
C VAL A 86 -14.42 9.22 17.48
N GLN A 87 -14.70 9.85 16.35
CA GLN A 87 -15.93 10.66 16.15
C GLN A 87 -17.21 9.81 16.24
N TYR A 88 -17.11 8.49 16.06
CA TYR A 88 -18.24 7.55 16.06
C TYR A 88 -18.23 6.63 17.29
N THR A 89 -17.58 7.03 18.39
CA THR A 89 -17.44 6.22 19.62
C THR A 89 -18.76 5.68 20.18
N SER A 90 -19.86 6.43 20.07
CA SER A 90 -21.19 5.96 20.49
C SER A 90 -21.70 4.77 19.65
N LEU A 91 -21.49 4.82 18.33
CA LEU A 91 -21.78 3.70 17.42
C LEU A 91 -20.89 2.50 17.70
N LEU A 92 -19.60 2.73 17.97
CA LEU A 92 -18.69 1.65 18.35
C LEU A 92 -19.13 0.96 19.63
N ALA A 93 -19.53 1.71 20.67
CA ALA A 93 -20.00 1.14 21.92
C ALA A 93 -21.27 0.29 21.75
N LEU A 94 -22.15 0.66 20.81
CA LEU A 94 -23.38 -0.09 20.53
C LEU A 94 -23.11 -1.41 19.77
N TYR A 95 -22.16 -1.40 18.84
CA TYR A 95 -21.92 -2.52 17.91
C TYR A 95 -20.56 -3.23 18.10
N TRP A 96 -19.85 -2.98 19.20
CA TRP A 96 -18.50 -3.51 19.43
C TRP A 96 -18.36 -5.04 19.25
N PRO A 97 -19.32 -5.91 19.62
CA PRO A 97 -19.15 -7.35 19.45
C PRO A 97 -19.21 -7.74 17.97
N VAL A 98 -20.11 -7.11 17.20
CA VAL A 98 -20.29 -7.36 15.77
C VAL A 98 -19.08 -6.85 14.98
N LEU A 99 -18.57 -5.67 15.33
CA LEU A 99 -17.36 -5.10 14.73
C LEU A 99 -16.15 -6.02 14.96
N LEU A 100 -15.94 -6.45 16.21
CA LEU A 100 -14.82 -7.34 16.56
C LEU A 100 -14.93 -8.69 15.83
N CYS A 101 -16.13 -9.26 15.78
CA CYS A 101 -16.41 -10.48 15.03
C CYS A 101 -16.10 -10.31 13.54
N THR A 102 -16.51 -9.20 12.93
CA THR A 102 -16.27 -8.91 11.51
C THR A 102 -14.78 -8.73 11.20
N VAL A 103 -14.06 -7.97 12.03
CA VAL A 103 -12.61 -7.72 11.86
C VAL A 103 -11.79 -9.00 11.93
N ILE A 104 -12.23 -10.00 12.71
CA ILE A 104 -11.51 -11.28 12.84
C ILE A 104 -12.00 -12.28 11.79
N LEU A 105 -13.30 -12.53 11.70
CA LEU A 105 -13.83 -13.59 10.86
C LEU A 105 -13.67 -13.30 9.38
N VAL A 106 -13.87 -12.06 8.91
CA VAL A 106 -13.79 -11.74 7.48
C VAL A 106 -12.38 -11.99 6.92
N PRO A 107 -11.28 -11.50 7.53
CA PRO A 107 -9.94 -11.80 7.05
C PRO A 107 -9.56 -13.27 7.21
N VAL A 108 -9.92 -13.93 8.32
CA VAL A 108 -9.60 -15.35 8.53
C VAL A 108 -10.28 -16.22 7.48
N VAL A 109 -11.57 -16.02 7.25
CA VAL A 109 -12.32 -16.77 6.23
C VAL A 109 -11.80 -16.42 4.83
N GLY A 110 -11.56 -15.13 4.54
CA GLY A 110 -11.01 -14.70 3.26
C GLY A 110 -9.66 -15.34 2.95
N LEU A 111 -8.71 -15.30 3.89
CA LEU A 111 -7.37 -15.87 3.72
C LEU A 111 -7.39 -17.39 3.61
N THR A 112 -8.22 -18.08 4.41
CA THR A 112 -8.34 -19.54 4.34
C THR A 112 -8.95 -20.00 3.02
N LEU A 113 -9.98 -19.31 2.51
CA LEU A 113 -10.57 -19.59 1.20
C LEU A 113 -9.60 -19.34 0.06
N VAL A 114 -8.91 -18.20 0.06
CA VAL A 114 -7.89 -17.88 -0.95
C VAL A 114 -6.76 -18.91 -0.92
N GLY A 115 -6.29 -19.29 0.27
CA GLY A 115 -5.26 -20.31 0.43
C GLY A 115 -5.70 -21.68 -0.10
N PHE A 116 -6.94 -22.09 0.17
CA PHE A 116 -7.49 -23.35 -0.35
C PHE A 116 -7.65 -23.32 -1.88
N ALA A 117 -8.15 -22.21 -2.43
CA ALA A 117 -8.29 -22.02 -3.87
C ALA A 117 -6.92 -22.06 -4.58
N ALA A 118 -5.91 -21.37 -4.03
CA ALA A 118 -4.55 -21.41 -4.56
C ALA A 118 -3.96 -22.83 -4.54
N LYS A 119 -4.13 -23.58 -3.44
CA LYS A 119 -3.68 -24.97 -3.34
C LYS A 119 -4.37 -25.88 -4.37
N LYS A 120 -5.65 -25.65 -4.65
CA LYS A 120 -6.41 -26.44 -5.64
C LYS A 120 -6.00 -26.11 -7.08
N GLY A 121 -5.71 -24.84 -7.38
CA GLY A 121 -5.18 -24.42 -8.67
C GLY A 121 -3.85 -25.08 -9.00
N LEU A 122 -2.94 -25.16 -8.02
CA LEU A 122 -1.63 -25.82 -8.16
C LEU A 122 -1.68 -27.35 -8.31
N LYS A 123 -2.84 -27.98 -8.10
CA LYS A 123 -3.01 -29.44 -8.23
C LYS A 123 -3.61 -29.84 -9.60
N ASN A 124 -4.05 -28.86 -10.39
CA ASN A 124 -4.65 -29.07 -11.71
C ASN A 124 -3.67 -28.81 -12.87
N ASP A 125 -2.43 -28.41 -12.58
CA ASP A 125 -1.27 -28.45 -13.49
C ASP A 125 -0.40 -29.67 -13.15
#